data_AF-A0A923C8H7-F1
#
_entry.id   AF-A0A923C8H7-F1
#
_cell.length_a   1.000
_cell.length_b   1.000
_cell.length_c   1.000
_cell.angle_alpha   90.00
_cell.angle_beta   90.00
_cell.angle_gamma   90.00
#
_symmetry.space_group_name_H-M   'P 1'
#
loop_
_entity.id
_entity.type
_entity.pdbx_description
1 polymer ?
#
loop_
_entity_poly.entity_id
_entity_poly.type
_entity_poly.pdbx_seq_one_letter_code
_entity_poly.pdbx_strand_id
1 'polypeptide(L)'
;AVGAMAKLNLHGTVNTAVGLTQDADGRLAVNPDAVKANGDVYATEASLVYENRPDWMKRWERTGLLKWEDKNGDGRIQYYNDKTGNEVAKGKAEAAGWKGNELTVNADIIVLANPEIALLPNWVIALVAAGGLAAALSTAAGLLLAISSAISHDLIKGAIKPDISEKGELMAGKIAMAVAIFVAGWLGLNPPGFAAGTVALAFGIAASTIFPALMMGIFSRTMSDKGAIAGMLAGLAVTLFYVFAHKGIFFIPGTGYLNLVGGANGFFTITPEAFGTVGAIVNFTVAFLVNKMTAPAPKHIQELVESVRIPRGSGVATGGH
;
A
#
# COMPACT_ATOMS: atom_id res chain seq x y z
N ALA A 1 1.09 8.64 -12.22
CA ALA A 1 1.11 8.68 -13.70
C ALA A 1 0.56 7.39 -14.32
N VAL A 2 1.24 6.24 -14.18
CA VAL A 2 0.84 4.97 -14.83
C VAL A 2 -0.60 4.55 -14.51
N GLY A 3 -1.00 4.54 -13.24
CA GLY A 3 -2.38 4.18 -12.87
C GLY A 3 -3.45 5.16 -13.38
N ALA A 4 -3.11 6.44 -13.57
CA ALA A 4 -4.04 7.41 -14.15
C ALA A 4 -4.22 7.19 -15.66
N MET A 5 -3.12 6.90 -16.37
CA MET A 5 -3.18 6.52 -17.78
C MET A 5 -3.92 5.20 -17.99
N ALA A 6 -3.73 4.22 -17.10
CA ALA A 6 -4.46 2.96 -17.14
C ALA A 6 -5.97 3.16 -16.96
N LYS A 7 -6.38 4.03 -16.03
CA LYS A 7 -7.79 4.42 -15.87
C LYS A 7 -8.32 5.13 -17.12
N LEU A 8 -7.54 6.02 -17.72
CA LEU A 8 -7.93 6.69 -18.95
C LEU A 8 -8.11 5.70 -20.10
N ASN A 9 -7.18 4.77 -20.30
CA ASN A 9 -7.28 3.71 -21.30
C ASN A 9 -8.49 2.80 -21.06
N LEU A 10 -8.80 2.50 -19.79
CA LEU A 10 -10.00 1.75 -19.42
C LEU A 10 -11.28 2.53 -19.79
N HIS A 11 -11.34 3.82 -19.46
CA HIS A 11 -12.46 4.69 -19.85
C HIS A 11 -12.60 4.76 -21.37
N GLY A 12 -11.50 4.87 -22.12
CA GLY A 12 -11.52 4.85 -23.58
C GLY A 12 -11.93 3.50 -24.18
N THR A 13 -11.68 2.40 -23.48
CA THR A 13 -12.12 1.07 -23.93
C THR A 13 -13.63 0.92 -23.81
N VAL A 14 -14.22 1.40 -22.70
CA VAL A 14 -15.64 1.21 -22.39
C VAL A 14 -16.52 2.36 -22.88
N ASN A 15 -15.93 3.47 -23.30
CA ASN A 15 -16.66 4.65 -23.77
C ASN A 15 -15.95 5.33 -24.94
N THR A 16 -16.60 5.34 -26.10
CA THR A 16 -16.03 5.87 -27.35
C THR A 16 -15.95 7.41 -27.38
N ALA A 17 -16.76 8.11 -26.59
CA ALA A 17 -16.75 9.58 -26.50
C ALA A 17 -15.46 10.14 -25.87
N VAL A 18 -14.66 9.29 -25.21
CA VAL A 18 -13.33 9.65 -24.67
C VAL A 18 -12.32 9.93 -25.81
N GLY A 19 -12.59 9.47 -27.02
CA GLY A 19 -11.77 9.76 -28.20
C GLY A 19 -10.50 8.91 -28.29
N LEU A 20 -10.44 7.78 -27.60
CA LEU A 20 -9.39 6.76 -27.78
C LEU A 20 -9.91 5.67 -28.71
N THR A 21 -9.23 5.47 -29.84
CA THR A 21 -9.61 4.50 -30.88
C THR A 21 -8.42 3.61 -31.26
N GLN A 22 -8.68 2.51 -31.95
CA GLN A 22 -7.62 1.72 -32.56
C GLN A 22 -7.23 2.32 -33.92
N ASP A 23 -5.93 2.45 -34.18
CA ASP A 23 -5.41 2.78 -35.49
C ASP A 23 -5.40 1.56 -36.44
N ALA A 24 -4.95 1.76 -37.67
CA ALA A 24 -4.89 0.69 -38.68
C ALA A 24 -3.95 -0.47 -38.31
N ASP A 25 -3.01 -0.24 -37.38
CA ASP A 25 -2.09 -1.24 -36.85
C ASP A 25 -2.63 -1.91 -35.58
N GLY A 26 -3.84 -1.59 -35.15
CA GLY A 26 -4.48 -2.12 -33.94
C GLY A 26 -3.94 -1.53 -32.64
N ARG A 27 -3.23 -0.41 -32.68
CA ARG A 27 -2.70 0.29 -31.51
C ARG A 27 -3.68 1.34 -31.01
N LEU A 28 -3.67 1.64 -29.72
CA LEU A 28 -4.43 2.79 -29.21
C LEU A 28 -3.85 4.10 -29.73
N ALA A 29 -4.71 4.91 -30.33
CA ALA A 29 -4.44 6.26 -30.80
C ALA A 29 -5.54 7.21 -30.34
N VAL A 30 -5.17 8.48 -30.16
CA VAL A 30 -6.14 9.55 -29.92
C VAL A 30 -6.78 9.93 -31.25
N ASN A 31 -8.11 9.90 -31.33
CA ASN A 31 -8.86 10.45 -32.44
C ASN A 31 -9.10 11.96 -32.19
N PRO A 32 -8.39 12.86 -32.87
CA PRO A 32 -8.47 14.29 -32.60
C PRO A 32 -9.85 14.87 -32.88
N ASP A 33 -10.58 14.30 -33.83
CA ASP A 33 -11.90 14.77 -34.23
C ASP A 33 -12.97 14.37 -33.22
N ALA A 34 -12.88 13.16 -32.67
CA ALA A 34 -13.73 12.72 -31.56
C ALA A 34 -13.50 13.54 -30.28
N VAL A 35 -12.24 13.84 -29.97
CA VAL A 35 -11.90 14.69 -28.81
C VAL A 35 -12.40 16.12 -29.00
N LYS A 36 -12.24 16.70 -30.20
CA LYS A 36 -12.77 18.04 -30.52
C LYS A 36 -14.29 18.10 -30.55
N ALA A 37 -14.95 17.01 -30.97
CA ALA A 37 -16.40 16.90 -30.98
C ALA A 37 -16.99 16.91 -29.55
N ASN A 38 -16.17 16.62 -28.52
CA ASN A 38 -16.57 16.61 -27.11
C ASN A 38 -17.89 15.85 -26.91
N GLY A 39 -17.93 14.63 -27.45
CA GLY A 39 -19.12 13.78 -27.47
C GLY A 39 -19.68 13.55 -26.06
N ASP A 40 -20.98 13.31 -25.98
CA ASP A 40 -21.62 13.07 -24.69
C ASP A 40 -21.25 11.68 -24.17
N VAL A 41 -20.46 11.65 -23.08
CA VAL A 41 -20.06 10.40 -22.42
C VAL A 41 -21.24 9.64 -21.82
N TYR A 42 -22.40 10.27 -21.66
CA TYR A 42 -23.62 9.67 -21.15
C TYR A 42 -24.52 9.12 -22.26
N ALA A 43 -24.18 9.34 -23.52
CA ALA A 43 -24.95 8.82 -24.64
C ALA A 43 -24.90 7.29 -24.69
N THR A 44 -26.03 6.65 -24.98
CA THR A 44 -26.16 5.19 -24.98
C THR A 44 -25.22 4.53 -25.97
N GLU A 45 -25.02 5.14 -27.14
CA GLU A 45 -24.11 4.69 -28.18
C GLU A 45 -22.63 4.84 -27.81
N ALA A 46 -22.30 5.71 -26.85
CA ALA A 46 -20.93 5.90 -26.39
C ALA A 46 -20.45 4.71 -25.56
N SER A 47 -21.34 4.10 -24.76
CA SER A 47 -21.04 2.95 -23.91
C SER A 47 -20.86 1.65 -24.72
N LEU A 48 -19.78 0.92 -24.42
CA LEU A 48 -19.45 -0.35 -25.06
C LEU A 48 -20.54 -1.40 -24.81
N VAL A 49 -20.97 -2.11 -25.86
CA VAL A 49 -21.83 -3.29 -25.75
C VAL A 49 -21.04 -4.45 -25.13
N TYR A 50 -21.57 -5.08 -24.09
CA TYR A 50 -20.86 -6.10 -23.32
C TYR A 50 -20.37 -7.29 -24.17
N GLU A 51 -21.16 -7.71 -25.15
CA GLU A 51 -20.77 -8.79 -26.08
C GLU A 51 -19.55 -8.44 -26.95
N ASN A 52 -19.33 -7.14 -27.20
CA ASN A 52 -18.21 -6.65 -28.00
C ASN A 52 -16.95 -6.37 -27.16
N ARG A 53 -16.93 -6.78 -25.88
CA ARG A 53 -15.79 -6.52 -25.01
C ARG A 53 -14.50 -7.19 -25.51
N PRO A 54 -13.35 -6.52 -25.39
CA PRO A 54 -12.07 -7.05 -25.86
C PRO A 54 -11.65 -8.28 -25.07
N ASP A 55 -10.78 -9.10 -25.67
CA ASP A 55 -10.39 -10.39 -25.09
C ASP A 55 -9.67 -10.27 -23.75
N TRP A 56 -9.00 -9.16 -23.49
CA TRP A 56 -8.40 -8.93 -22.17
C TRP A 56 -9.48 -8.86 -21.09
N MET A 57 -10.62 -8.18 -21.32
CA MET A 57 -11.73 -8.14 -20.34
C MET A 57 -12.25 -9.54 -20.05
N LYS A 58 -12.42 -10.38 -21.08
CA LYS A 58 -12.82 -11.80 -20.91
C LYS A 58 -11.82 -12.58 -20.05
N ARG A 59 -10.51 -12.35 -20.22
CA ARG A 59 -9.47 -13.00 -19.40
C ARG A 59 -9.56 -12.58 -17.94
N TRP A 60 -9.70 -11.29 -17.66
CA TRP A 60 -9.77 -10.75 -16.30
C TRP A 60 -11.12 -11.01 -15.60
N GLU A 61 -12.20 -11.21 -16.36
CA GLU A 61 -13.47 -11.72 -15.83
C GLU A 61 -13.32 -13.13 -15.27
N ARG A 62 -12.59 -14.01 -15.99
CA ARG A 62 -12.35 -15.39 -15.53
C ARG A 62 -11.57 -15.46 -14.22
N THR A 63 -10.73 -14.47 -13.93
CA THR A 63 -10.01 -14.40 -12.65
C THR A 63 -10.86 -13.82 -11.52
N GLY A 64 -12.07 -13.30 -11.82
CA GLY A 64 -12.94 -12.61 -10.86
C GLY A 64 -12.43 -11.24 -10.41
N LEU A 65 -11.38 -10.72 -11.03
CA LEU A 65 -10.76 -9.42 -10.70
C LEU A 65 -11.33 -8.26 -11.54
N LEU A 66 -12.03 -8.60 -12.62
CA LEU A 66 -12.96 -7.74 -13.33
C LEU A 66 -14.35 -8.35 -13.19
N LYS A 67 -15.34 -7.54 -12.79
CA LYS A 67 -16.73 -7.97 -12.66
C LYS A 67 -17.64 -6.96 -13.34
N TRP A 68 -18.60 -7.47 -14.08
CA TRP A 68 -19.66 -6.68 -14.68
C TRP A 68 -21.01 -7.19 -14.17
N GLU A 69 -21.89 -6.25 -13.84
CA GLU A 69 -23.27 -6.50 -13.44
C GLU A 69 -24.13 -5.48 -14.18
N ASP A 70 -25.02 -5.98 -15.05
CA ASP A 70 -26.00 -5.15 -15.75
C ASP A 70 -27.08 -4.70 -14.76
N LYS A 71 -27.08 -3.42 -14.40
CA LYS A 71 -28.02 -2.87 -13.41
C LYS A 71 -29.23 -2.25 -14.07
N ASN A 72 -29.11 -1.82 -15.32
CA ASN A 72 -30.16 -1.10 -16.03
C ASN A 72 -30.85 -1.96 -17.11
N GLY A 73 -30.29 -3.12 -17.47
CA GLY A 73 -30.80 -4.08 -18.44
C GLY A 73 -30.51 -3.74 -19.91
N ASP A 74 -29.55 -2.86 -20.19
CA ASP A 74 -29.25 -2.37 -21.54
C ASP A 74 -28.14 -3.17 -22.27
N GLY A 75 -27.50 -4.12 -21.58
CA GLY A 75 -26.42 -4.93 -22.14
C GLY A 75 -25.14 -4.15 -22.48
N ARG A 76 -24.96 -2.95 -21.95
CA ARG A 76 -23.78 -2.10 -22.14
C ARG A 76 -23.00 -1.97 -20.84
N ILE A 77 -21.78 -1.47 -20.95
CA ILE A 77 -20.88 -1.31 -19.80
C ILE A 77 -20.85 0.16 -19.38
N GLN A 78 -21.40 0.48 -18.22
CA GLN A 78 -21.26 1.81 -17.63
C GLN A 78 -20.19 1.85 -16.53
N TYR A 79 -19.12 2.60 -16.78
CA TYR A 79 -18.01 2.77 -15.85
C TYR A 79 -17.85 4.24 -15.43
N TYR A 80 -18.25 4.56 -14.20
CA TYR A 80 -18.20 5.91 -13.65
C TYR A 80 -18.13 5.93 -12.12
N ASN A 81 -17.89 7.11 -11.54
CA ASN A 81 -17.92 7.30 -10.09
C ASN A 81 -19.36 7.60 -9.62
N ASP A 82 -20.07 6.54 -9.23
CA ASP A 82 -21.43 6.61 -8.68
C ASP A 82 -21.51 7.31 -7.30
N LYS A 83 -20.38 7.44 -6.61
CA LYS A 83 -20.24 8.16 -5.33
C LYS A 83 -19.78 9.61 -5.49
N THR A 84 -19.83 10.16 -6.69
CA THR A 84 -19.39 11.54 -6.94
C THR A 84 -20.20 12.56 -6.12
N GLY A 85 -19.52 13.58 -5.58
CA GLY A 85 -20.18 14.74 -4.96
C GLY A 85 -20.71 15.75 -5.98
N ASN A 86 -20.41 15.57 -7.27
CA ASN A 86 -20.79 16.49 -8.33
C ASN A 86 -22.24 16.25 -8.79
N GLU A 87 -23.13 17.20 -8.48
CA GLU A 87 -24.57 17.14 -8.82
C GLU A 87 -24.84 17.11 -10.32
N VAL A 88 -24.03 17.80 -11.13
CA VAL A 88 -24.18 17.80 -12.60
C VAL A 88 -23.91 16.42 -13.17
N ALA A 89 -22.86 15.75 -12.69
CA ALA A 89 -22.51 14.41 -13.13
C ALA A 89 -23.57 13.37 -12.71
N LYS A 90 -24.18 13.55 -11.53
CA LYS A 90 -25.30 12.73 -11.07
C LYS A 90 -26.53 12.92 -11.93
N GLY A 91 -26.95 14.17 -12.16
CA GLY A 91 -28.13 14.47 -12.97
C GLY A 91 -28.01 13.93 -14.40
N LYS A 92 -26.81 13.97 -14.99
CA LYS A 92 -26.57 13.36 -16.32
C LYS A 92 -26.63 11.84 -16.32
N ALA A 93 -26.06 11.18 -15.30
CA ALA A 93 -26.13 9.73 -15.16
C ALA A 93 -27.58 9.25 -14.95
N GLU A 94 -28.35 9.96 -14.12
CA GLU A 94 -29.76 9.68 -13.87
C GLU A 94 -30.62 9.91 -15.13
N ALA A 95 -30.37 11.00 -15.86
CA ALA A 95 -31.04 11.28 -17.13
C ALA A 95 -30.73 10.22 -18.20
N ALA A 96 -29.53 9.64 -18.18
CA ALA A 96 -29.13 8.52 -19.03
C ALA A 96 -29.64 7.15 -18.54
N GLY A 97 -30.36 7.10 -17.42
CA GLY A 97 -30.94 5.87 -16.86
C GLY A 97 -29.95 4.96 -16.13
N TRP A 98 -28.74 5.43 -15.83
CA TRP A 98 -27.70 4.61 -15.19
C TRP A 98 -28.01 4.35 -13.72
N LYS A 99 -27.97 3.08 -13.30
CA LYS A 99 -28.33 2.64 -11.94
C LYS A 99 -27.10 2.28 -11.10
N GLY A 100 -26.13 3.18 -11.05
CA GLY A 100 -24.84 2.96 -10.38
C GLY A 100 -23.76 2.40 -11.32
N ASN A 101 -22.54 2.24 -10.80
CA ASN A 101 -21.42 1.73 -11.57
C ASN A 101 -21.57 0.22 -11.84
N GLU A 102 -21.40 -0.21 -13.09
CA GLU A 102 -21.64 -1.60 -13.53
C GLU A 102 -20.34 -2.38 -13.71
N LEU A 103 -19.22 -1.69 -13.93
CA LEU A 103 -17.91 -2.31 -14.08
C LEU A 103 -17.06 -2.13 -12.82
N THR A 104 -16.74 -3.23 -12.15
CA THR A 104 -15.83 -3.26 -11.00
C THR A 104 -14.48 -3.84 -11.43
N VAL A 105 -13.42 -3.03 -11.36
CA VAL A 105 -12.05 -3.44 -11.64
C VAL A 105 -11.25 -3.38 -10.35
N ASN A 106 -10.58 -4.49 -9.99
CA ASN A 106 -9.70 -4.52 -8.82
C ASN A 106 -8.54 -3.52 -9.01
N ALA A 107 -8.32 -2.64 -8.02
CA ALA A 107 -7.28 -1.62 -8.08
C ALA A 107 -5.86 -2.21 -8.15
N ASP A 108 -5.64 -3.42 -7.64
CA ASP A 108 -4.33 -4.11 -7.67
C ASP A 108 -3.94 -4.57 -9.08
N ILE A 109 -4.91 -4.76 -9.99
CA ILE A 109 -4.63 -5.28 -11.33
C ILE A 109 -4.48 -4.20 -12.40
N ILE A 110 -4.91 -2.97 -12.10
CA ILE A 110 -5.03 -1.93 -13.14
C ILE A 110 -3.70 -1.62 -13.84
N VAL A 111 -2.59 -1.70 -13.09
CA VAL A 111 -1.25 -1.50 -13.66
C VAL A 111 -0.78 -2.72 -14.45
N LEU A 112 -1.08 -3.94 -13.97
CA LEU A 112 -0.67 -5.17 -14.63
C LEU A 112 -1.49 -5.46 -15.91
N ALA A 113 -2.75 -5.08 -15.92
CA ALA A 113 -3.63 -5.18 -17.07
C ALA A 113 -3.35 -4.08 -18.11
N ASN A 114 -2.77 -2.94 -17.71
CA ASN A 114 -2.58 -1.78 -18.60
C ASN A 114 -1.86 -2.08 -19.92
N PRO A 115 -0.80 -2.92 -20.00
CA PRO A 115 -0.23 -3.31 -21.29
C PRO A 115 -1.25 -3.93 -22.26
N GLU A 116 -2.21 -4.71 -21.73
CA GLU A 116 -3.31 -5.29 -22.53
C GLU A 116 -4.38 -4.24 -22.85
N ILE A 117 -4.74 -3.37 -21.90
CA ILE A 117 -5.68 -2.26 -22.12
C ILE A 117 -5.12 -1.31 -23.19
N ALA A 118 -3.81 -1.08 -23.19
CA ALA A 118 -3.09 -0.23 -24.13
C ALA A 118 -2.81 -0.89 -25.49
N LEU A 119 -3.24 -2.15 -25.69
CA LEU A 119 -3.08 -2.91 -26.93
C LEU A 119 -1.60 -3.03 -27.36
N LEU A 120 -0.71 -3.22 -26.39
CA LEU A 120 0.71 -3.42 -26.67
C LEU A 120 0.97 -4.81 -27.26
N PRO A 121 2.05 -5.00 -28.03
CA PRO A 121 2.42 -6.31 -28.55
C PRO A 121 2.59 -7.37 -27.45
N ASN A 122 2.23 -8.62 -27.76
CA ASN A 122 2.26 -9.73 -26.79
C ASN A 122 3.61 -9.92 -26.09
N TRP A 123 4.73 -9.67 -26.78
CA TRP A 123 6.06 -9.77 -26.17
C TRP A 123 6.30 -8.71 -25.09
N VAL A 124 5.72 -7.51 -25.24
CA VAL A 124 5.78 -6.44 -24.22
C VAL A 124 4.94 -6.84 -23.01
N ILE A 125 3.73 -7.35 -23.25
CA ILE A 125 2.84 -7.84 -22.19
C ILE A 125 3.54 -8.95 -21.40
N ALA A 126 4.14 -9.93 -22.09
CA ALA A 126 4.87 -11.02 -21.47
C ALA A 126 6.08 -10.54 -20.66
N LEU A 127 6.84 -9.58 -21.19
CA LEU A 127 8.00 -9.01 -20.48
C LEU A 127 7.58 -8.26 -19.21
N VAL A 128 6.51 -7.46 -19.27
CA VAL A 128 5.99 -6.73 -18.11
C VAL A 128 5.44 -7.71 -17.06
N ALA A 129 4.68 -8.73 -17.48
CA ALA A 129 4.17 -9.76 -16.57
C ALA A 129 5.31 -10.53 -15.89
N ALA A 130 6.33 -10.95 -16.65
CA ALA A 130 7.51 -11.64 -16.13
C ALA A 130 8.31 -10.75 -15.15
N GLY A 131 8.51 -9.47 -15.51
CA GLY A 131 9.18 -8.51 -14.64
C GLY A 131 8.41 -8.26 -13.33
N GLY A 132 7.08 -8.12 -13.41
CA GLY A 132 6.21 -7.95 -12.24
C GLY A 132 6.27 -9.16 -11.30
N LEU A 133 6.19 -10.38 -11.86
CA LEU A 133 6.37 -11.62 -11.10
C LEU A 133 7.76 -11.72 -10.46
N ALA A 134 8.82 -11.42 -11.22
CA ALA A 134 10.19 -11.45 -10.72
C ALA A 134 10.41 -10.46 -9.55
N ALA A 135 9.88 -9.24 -9.66
CA ALA A 135 9.96 -8.23 -8.61
C ALA A 135 9.20 -8.65 -7.34
N ALA A 136 7.98 -9.20 -7.50
CA ALA A 136 7.18 -9.71 -6.39
C ALA A 136 7.89 -10.86 -5.65
N LEU A 137 8.43 -11.83 -6.40
CA LEU A 137 9.15 -12.97 -5.85
C LEU A 137 10.46 -12.57 -5.16
N SER A 138 11.20 -11.62 -5.72
CA SER A 138 12.43 -11.09 -5.11
C SER A 138 12.16 -10.42 -3.75
N THR A 139 11.11 -9.61 -3.69
CA THR A 139 10.69 -8.93 -2.44
C THR A 139 10.20 -9.94 -1.41
N ALA A 140 9.36 -10.90 -1.81
CA ALA A 140 8.85 -11.94 -0.93
C ALA A 140 9.99 -12.79 -0.33
N ALA A 141 10.96 -13.22 -1.15
CA ALA A 141 12.11 -13.97 -0.67
C ALA A 141 12.94 -13.18 0.36
N GLY A 142 13.21 -11.90 0.09
CA GLY A 142 13.93 -11.02 1.01
C GLY A 142 13.22 -10.83 2.35
N LEU A 143 11.90 -10.56 2.33
CA LEU A 143 11.10 -10.40 3.55
C LEU A 143 10.98 -11.70 4.34
N LEU A 144 10.87 -12.85 3.67
CA LEU A 144 10.86 -14.15 4.34
C LEU A 144 12.18 -14.44 5.05
N LEU A 145 13.32 -14.09 4.45
CA LEU A 145 14.63 -14.20 5.10
C LEU A 145 14.75 -13.25 6.29
N ALA A 146 14.22 -12.03 6.18
CA ALA A 146 14.18 -11.08 7.29
C ALA A 146 13.34 -11.62 8.47
N ILE A 147 12.15 -12.16 8.20
CA ILE A 147 11.30 -12.81 9.22
C ILE A 147 12.01 -14.01 9.85
N SER A 148 12.67 -14.83 9.03
CA SER A 148 13.46 -15.98 9.47
C SER A 148 14.51 -15.55 10.50
N SER A 149 15.33 -14.55 10.14
CA SER A 149 16.39 -14.02 11.00
C SER A 149 15.83 -13.35 12.27
N ALA A 150 14.76 -12.56 12.14
CA ALA A 150 14.14 -11.89 13.28
C ALA A 150 13.62 -12.91 14.32
N ILE A 151 13.07 -14.05 13.87
CA ILE A 151 12.58 -15.08 14.78
C ILE A 151 13.73 -15.95 15.31
N SER A 152 14.62 -16.45 14.44
CA SER A 152 15.68 -17.37 14.87
C SER A 152 16.78 -16.67 15.66
N HIS A 153 17.28 -15.55 15.14
CA HIS A 153 18.43 -14.85 15.70
C HIS A 153 18.02 -13.83 16.75
N ASP A 154 17.09 -12.92 16.44
CA ASP A 154 16.79 -11.81 17.36
C ASP A 154 15.92 -12.26 18.54
N LEU A 155 14.83 -12.99 18.26
CA LEU A 155 13.90 -13.43 19.30
C LEU A 155 14.41 -14.68 20.04
N ILE A 156 14.67 -15.77 19.32
CA ILE A 156 15.00 -17.04 19.96
C ILE A 156 16.41 -16.99 20.53
N LYS A 157 17.44 -16.76 19.71
CA LYS A 157 18.82 -16.72 20.21
C LYS A 157 19.08 -15.46 21.05
N GLY A 158 18.62 -14.29 20.62
CA GLY A 158 18.90 -13.05 21.31
C GLY A 158 18.21 -12.93 22.68
N ALA A 159 16.95 -13.37 22.80
CA ALA A 159 16.14 -13.10 24.00
C ALA A 159 15.69 -14.35 24.77
N ILE A 160 15.26 -15.43 24.10
CA ILE A 160 14.61 -16.57 24.77
C ILE A 160 15.62 -17.65 25.20
N LYS A 161 16.53 -18.03 24.30
CA LYS A 161 17.48 -19.13 24.47
C LYS A 161 18.83 -18.80 23.80
N PRO A 162 19.70 -18.02 24.48
CA PRO A 162 21.02 -17.62 23.98
C PRO A 162 21.99 -18.76 23.68
N ASP A 163 21.81 -19.89 24.34
CA ASP A 163 22.62 -21.10 24.20
C ASP A 163 22.08 -22.08 23.13
N ILE A 164 21.16 -21.64 22.27
CA ILE A 164 20.66 -22.48 21.17
C ILE A 164 21.80 -22.87 20.20
N SER A 165 21.82 -24.15 19.82
CA SER A 165 22.79 -24.64 18.82
C SER A 165 22.49 -24.06 17.44
N GLU A 166 23.52 -23.95 16.59
CA GLU A 166 23.36 -23.46 15.20
C GLU A 166 22.33 -24.29 14.41
N LYS A 167 22.31 -25.60 14.62
CA LYS A 167 21.30 -26.49 14.03
C LYS A 167 19.88 -26.15 14.50
N GLY A 168 19.73 -25.81 15.78
CA GLY A 168 18.46 -25.40 16.38
C GLY A 168 18.00 -24.04 15.86
N GLU A 169 18.91 -23.07 15.78
CA GLU A 169 18.66 -21.74 15.21
C GLU A 169 18.22 -21.83 13.75
N LEU A 170 18.94 -22.62 12.93
CA LEU A 170 18.58 -22.86 11.53
C LEU A 170 17.20 -23.52 11.40
N MET A 171 16.89 -24.48 12.26
CA MET A 171 15.58 -25.15 12.25
C MET A 171 14.46 -24.16 12.61
N ALA A 172 14.67 -23.33 13.63
CA ALA A 172 13.72 -22.29 14.01
C ALA A 172 13.45 -21.31 12.87
N GLY A 173 14.49 -20.86 12.15
CA GLY A 173 14.33 -20.00 10.98
C GLY A 173 13.53 -20.66 9.86
N LYS A 174 13.81 -21.94 9.55
CA LYS A 174 13.04 -22.69 8.53
C LYS A 174 11.57 -22.86 8.91
N ILE A 175 11.28 -23.14 10.18
CA ILE A 175 9.89 -23.26 10.68
C ILE A 175 9.20 -21.89 10.59
N ALA A 176 9.87 -20.81 11.01
CA ALA A 176 9.36 -19.45 10.91
C ALA A 176 9.01 -19.09 9.45
N MET A 177 9.89 -19.38 8.50
CA MET A 177 9.62 -19.18 7.07
C MET A 177 8.42 -19.99 6.59
N ALA A 178 8.32 -21.28 6.95
CA ALA A 178 7.21 -22.12 6.55
C ALA A 178 5.87 -21.57 7.07
N VAL A 179 5.80 -21.23 8.36
CA VAL A 179 4.61 -20.62 8.97
C VAL A 179 4.26 -19.30 8.29
N ALA A 180 5.26 -18.44 8.04
CA ALA A 180 5.05 -17.17 7.35
C ALA A 180 4.48 -17.37 5.92
N ILE A 181 4.96 -18.36 5.16
CA ILE A 181 4.43 -18.70 3.84
C ILE A 181 2.97 -19.14 3.92
N PHE A 182 2.61 -20.01 4.88
CA PHE A 182 1.23 -20.45 5.05
C PHE A 182 0.28 -19.29 5.41
N VAL A 183 0.69 -18.44 6.36
CA VAL A 183 -0.10 -17.28 6.78
C VAL A 183 -0.23 -16.27 5.65
N ALA A 184 0.87 -15.94 4.96
CA ALA A 184 0.86 -15.02 3.83
C ALA A 184 0.03 -15.57 2.65
N GLY A 185 0.11 -16.87 2.36
CA GLY A 185 -0.70 -17.52 1.35
C GLY A 185 -2.19 -17.48 1.68
N TRP A 186 -2.55 -17.75 2.94
CA TRP A 186 -3.94 -17.65 3.41
C TRP A 186 -4.49 -16.22 3.33
N LEU A 187 -3.71 -15.22 3.75
CA LEU A 187 -4.05 -13.80 3.63
C LEU A 187 -4.09 -13.32 2.18
N GLY A 188 -3.30 -13.91 1.28
CA GLY A 188 -3.33 -13.63 -0.15
C GLY A 188 -4.62 -14.12 -0.81
N LEU A 189 -5.17 -15.24 -0.35
CA LEU A 189 -6.47 -15.75 -0.80
C LEU A 189 -7.66 -14.99 -0.17
N ASN A 190 -7.48 -14.46 1.04
CA ASN A 190 -8.49 -13.69 1.77
C ASN A 190 -7.94 -12.31 2.15
N PRO A 191 -7.73 -11.41 1.17
CA PRO A 191 -7.06 -10.14 1.41
C PRO A 191 -7.89 -9.28 2.37
N PRO A 192 -7.30 -8.77 3.47
CA PRO A 192 -8.01 -7.91 4.43
C PRO A 192 -8.35 -6.52 3.87
N GLY A 193 -7.82 -6.20 2.70
CA GLY A 193 -8.05 -4.96 1.97
C GLY A 193 -7.15 -4.88 0.75
N PHE A 194 -7.19 -3.73 0.08
CA PHE A 194 -6.29 -3.41 -1.03
C PHE A 194 -4.82 -3.53 -0.60
N ALA A 195 -3.99 -4.24 -1.38
CA ALA A 195 -2.65 -4.65 -0.94
C ALA A 195 -1.76 -3.46 -0.56
N ALA A 196 -1.72 -2.42 -1.39
CA ALA A 196 -0.92 -1.24 -1.10
C ALA A 196 -1.41 -0.48 0.15
N GLY A 197 -2.71 -0.52 0.45
CA GLY A 197 -3.27 0.04 1.69
C GLY A 197 -2.79 -0.72 2.94
N THR A 198 -2.78 -2.05 2.88
CA THR A 198 -2.26 -2.90 3.97
C THR A 198 -0.77 -2.66 4.22
N VAL A 199 0.02 -2.52 3.15
CA VAL A 199 1.45 -2.17 3.25
C VAL A 199 1.64 -0.77 3.86
N ALA A 200 0.83 0.21 3.44
CA ALA A 200 0.88 1.56 4.00
C ALA A 200 0.58 1.56 5.51
N LEU A 201 -0.39 0.76 5.98
CA LEU A 201 -0.65 0.58 7.41
C LEU A 201 0.54 -0.02 8.15
N ALA A 202 1.17 -1.06 7.60
CA ALA A 202 2.35 -1.68 8.20
C ALA A 202 3.53 -0.70 8.33
N PHE A 203 3.79 0.09 7.29
CA PHE A 203 4.80 1.15 7.35
C PHE A 203 4.39 2.28 8.29
N GLY A 204 3.11 2.63 8.38
CA GLY A 204 2.62 3.60 9.36
C GLY A 204 2.90 3.17 10.80
N ILE A 205 2.68 1.90 11.13
CA ILE A 205 3.00 1.31 12.44
C ILE A 205 4.52 1.31 12.69
N ALA A 206 5.32 0.92 11.69
CA ALA A 206 6.78 0.95 11.81
C ALA A 206 7.32 2.38 11.98
N ALA A 207 6.74 3.34 11.26
CA ALA A 207 7.09 4.76 11.31
C ALA A 207 6.77 5.38 12.68
N SER A 208 5.71 4.96 13.35
CA SER A 208 5.36 5.48 14.68
C SER A 208 6.11 4.81 15.83
N THR A 209 6.80 3.70 15.58
CA THR A 209 7.44 2.89 16.63
C THR A 209 8.95 2.80 16.46
N ILE A 210 9.41 2.00 15.51
CA ILE A 210 10.81 1.63 15.32
C ILE A 210 11.61 2.81 14.77
N PHE A 211 11.05 3.57 13.82
CA PHE A 211 11.78 4.67 13.19
C PHE A 211 12.27 5.74 14.19
N PRO A 212 11.44 6.31 15.07
CA PRO A 212 11.92 7.29 16.06
C PRO A 212 12.94 6.68 17.02
N ALA A 213 12.73 5.43 17.46
CA ALA A 213 13.64 4.73 18.35
C ALA A 213 15.04 4.55 17.72
N LEU A 214 15.09 4.13 16.45
CA LEU A 214 16.35 4.01 15.70
C LEU A 214 17.02 5.36 15.48
N MET A 215 16.26 6.37 15.08
CA MET A 215 16.78 7.73 14.89
C MET A 215 17.39 8.28 16.17
N MET A 216 16.69 8.16 17.30
CA MET A 216 17.21 8.58 18.60
C MET A 216 18.39 7.71 19.06
N GLY A 217 18.39 6.41 18.80
CA GLY A 217 19.51 5.52 19.15
C GLY A 217 20.80 5.86 18.39
N ILE A 218 20.70 6.23 17.11
CA ILE A 218 21.86 6.62 16.31
C ILE A 218 22.29 8.07 16.63
N PHE A 219 21.33 9.00 16.75
CA PHE A 219 21.59 10.44 16.80
C PHE A 219 21.48 11.11 18.19
N SER A 220 21.11 10.37 19.24
CA SER A 220 21.24 10.80 20.64
C SER A 220 22.25 9.96 21.43
N ARG A 221 23.16 10.59 22.16
CA ARG A 221 24.08 9.89 23.08
C ARG A 221 23.42 9.54 24.41
N THR A 222 22.37 10.26 24.77
CA THR A 222 21.79 10.24 26.12
C THR A 222 20.42 9.58 26.17
N MET A 223 19.90 9.08 25.05
CA MET A 223 18.58 8.46 25.01
C MET A 223 18.58 7.16 25.80
N SER A 224 17.74 7.08 26.84
CA SER A 224 17.57 5.90 27.68
C SER A 224 16.69 4.84 27.00
N ASP A 225 16.88 3.59 27.42
CA ASP A 225 16.04 2.45 27.06
C ASP A 225 14.58 2.68 27.43
N LYS A 226 14.33 3.17 28.65
CA LYS A 226 12.99 3.49 29.16
C LYS A 226 12.31 4.59 28.35
N GLY A 227 13.05 5.63 27.97
CA GLY A 227 12.57 6.70 27.10
C GLY A 227 12.17 6.16 25.73
N ALA A 228 13.05 5.39 25.09
CA ALA A 228 12.77 4.78 23.79
C ALA A 228 11.55 3.84 23.83
N ILE A 229 11.46 2.95 24.83
CA ILE A 229 10.33 2.01 24.98
C ILE A 229 9.02 2.77 25.22
N ALA A 230 9.02 3.80 26.08
CA ALA A 230 7.81 4.59 26.35
C ALA A 230 7.34 5.34 25.09
N GLY A 231 8.27 5.90 24.31
CA GLY A 231 7.97 6.50 23.02
C GLY A 231 7.37 5.51 22.03
N MET A 232 7.98 4.32 21.89
CA MET A 232 7.49 3.24 21.03
C MET A 232 6.07 2.83 21.40
N LEU A 233 5.79 2.61 22.69
CA LEU A 233 4.46 2.23 23.18
C LEU A 233 3.43 3.34 22.93
N ALA A 234 3.78 4.60 23.20
CA ALA A 234 2.88 5.73 22.99
C ALA A 234 2.56 5.95 21.50
N GLY A 235 3.58 5.94 20.64
CA GLY A 235 3.40 6.06 19.19
C GLY A 235 2.58 4.92 18.61
N LEU A 236 2.85 3.68 19.03
CA LEU A 236 2.06 2.51 18.66
C LEU A 236 0.61 2.66 19.09
N ALA A 237 0.37 3.00 20.36
CA ALA A 237 -0.98 3.11 20.92
C ALA A 237 -1.82 4.16 20.19
N VAL A 238 -1.25 5.35 19.95
CA VAL A 238 -1.94 6.43 19.21
C VAL A 238 -2.22 6.03 17.77
N THR A 239 -1.26 5.37 17.12
CA THR A 239 -1.45 4.91 15.73
C THR A 239 -2.52 3.84 15.63
N LEU A 240 -2.46 2.81 16.48
CA LEU A 240 -3.44 1.73 16.49
C LEU A 240 -4.82 2.22 16.90
N PHE A 241 -4.92 3.16 17.84
CA PHE A 241 -6.19 3.78 18.21
C PHE A 241 -6.89 4.38 16.98
N TYR A 242 -6.17 5.16 16.17
CA TYR A 242 -6.74 5.77 14.99
C TYR A 242 -7.03 4.75 13.86
N VAL A 243 -6.14 3.78 13.67
CA VAL A 243 -6.33 2.70 12.68
C VAL A 243 -7.55 1.84 13.04
N PHE A 244 -7.68 1.42 14.30
CA PHE A 244 -8.80 0.59 14.75
C PHE A 244 -10.12 1.35 14.76
N ALA A 245 -10.12 2.67 14.97
CA ALA A 245 -11.32 3.47 14.79
C ALA A 245 -11.89 3.33 13.35
N HIS A 246 -11.02 3.23 12.34
CA HIS A 246 -11.40 3.15 10.93
C HIS A 246 -11.58 1.73 10.40
N LYS A 247 -10.72 0.79 10.82
CA LYS A 247 -10.63 -0.57 10.27
C LYS A 247 -11.24 -1.63 11.19
N GLY A 248 -11.65 -1.26 12.41
CA GLY A 248 -12.05 -2.19 13.46
C GLY A 248 -10.86 -2.64 14.32
N ILE A 249 -11.16 -3.02 15.56
CA ILE A 249 -10.21 -3.60 16.50
C ILE A 249 -9.73 -4.94 15.94
N PHE A 250 -8.41 -5.09 15.80
CA PHE A 250 -7.80 -6.26 15.14
C PHE A 250 -8.39 -6.58 13.76
N PHE A 251 -8.85 -5.56 13.03
CA PHE A 251 -9.47 -5.70 11.71
C PHE A 251 -10.75 -6.55 11.69
N ILE A 252 -11.42 -6.69 12.84
CA ILE A 252 -12.69 -7.40 12.95
C ILE A 252 -13.82 -6.46 12.49
N PRO A 253 -14.61 -6.82 11.46
CA PRO A 253 -15.72 -5.99 10.99
C PRO A 253 -16.72 -5.67 12.11
N GLY A 254 -17.20 -4.42 12.15
CA GLY A 254 -18.21 -3.97 13.11
C GLY A 254 -17.67 -3.51 14.48
N THR A 255 -16.37 -3.66 14.75
CA THR A 255 -15.75 -3.22 16.02
C THR A 255 -15.12 -1.82 15.95
N GLY A 256 -15.26 -1.12 14.82
CA GLY A 256 -14.74 0.24 14.63
C GLY A 256 -15.53 1.28 15.42
N TYR A 257 -14.83 2.30 15.91
CA TYR A 257 -15.40 3.35 16.76
C TYR A 257 -15.20 4.73 16.13
N LEU A 258 -15.56 4.85 14.85
CA LEU A 258 -15.36 6.05 14.03
C LEU A 258 -15.95 7.33 14.66
N ASN A 259 -17.07 7.21 15.36
CA ASN A 259 -17.73 8.33 16.03
C ASN A 259 -16.87 8.95 17.14
N LEU A 260 -15.99 8.17 17.77
CA LEU A 260 -15.10 8.65 18.83
C LEU A 260 -13.97 9.54 18.28
N VAL A 261 -13.62 9.40 17.00
CA VAL A 261 -12.55 10.16 16.33
C VAL A 261 -13.10 11.28 15.43
N GLY A 262 -14.38 11.64 15.58
CA GLY A 262 -15.00 12.72 14.81
C GLY A 262 -15.44 12.32 13.39
N GLY A 263 -15.57 11.03 13.11
CA GLY A 263 -15.99 10.50 11.81
C GLY A 263 -14.82 10.10 10.90
N ALA A 264 -15.14 9.80 9.65
CA ALA A 264 -14.16 9.34 8.68
C ALA A 264 -13.09 10.41 8.44
N ASN A 265 -11.83 10.05 8.68
CA ASN A 265 -10.68 10.94 8.58
C ASN A 265 -10.82 12.22 9.44
N GLY A 266 -11.50 12.14 10.60
CA GLY A 266 -11.82 13.30 11.43
C GLY A 266 -10.60 14.07 11.96
N PHE A 267 -9.42 13.43 12.01
CA PHE A 267 -8.18 14.09 12.41
C PHE A 267 -7.44 14.68 11.20
N PHE A 268 -7.62 15.98 10.96
CA PHE A 268 -6.97 16.73 9.86
C PHE A 268 -7.11 16.08 8.47
N THR A 269 -8.19 15.33 8.21
CA THR A 269 -8.40 14.58 6.96
C THR A 269 -7.34 13.51 6.66
N ILE A 270 -6.54 13.14 7.66
CA ILE A 270 -5.48 12.15 7.53
C ILE A 270 -6.12 10.76 7.49
N THR A 271 -5.78 9.97 6.47
CA THR A 271 -6.23 8.59 6.37
C THR A 271 -5.51 7.70 7.38
N PRO A 272 -6.13 6.60 7.85
CA PRO A 272 -5.48 5.70 8.79
C PRO A 272 -4.16 5.13 8.25
N GLU A 273 -4.03 4.96 6.93
CA GLU A 273 -2.80 4.53 6.25
C GLU A 273 -1.63 5.51 6.42
N ALA A 274 -1.90 6.81 6.61
CA ALA A 274 -0.88 7.86 6.73
C ALA A 274 -0.64 8.32 8.17
N PHE A 275 -1.40 7.81 9.14
CA PHE A 275 -1.40 8.30 10.52
C PHE A 275 -0.10 8.00 11.29
N GLY A 276 0.75 7.11 10.77
CA GLY A 276 2.05 6.78 11.36
C GLY A 276 2.95 7.99 11.62
N THR A 277 2.84 9.06 10.82
CA THR A 277 3.59 10.30 11.03
C THR A 277 3.19 11.00 12.33
N VAL A 278 1.89 11.04 12.64
CA VAL A 278 1.38 11.60 13.90
C VAL A 278 1.87 10.75 15.07
N GLY A 279 1.79 9.43 14.93
CA GLY A 279 2.34 8.50 15.92
C GLY A 279 3.85 8.69 16.14
N ALA A 280 4.62 8.98 15.09
CA ALA A 280 6.05 9.25 15.19
C ALA A 280 6.35 10.51 16.00
N ILE A 281 5.57 11.59 15.79
CA ILE A 281 5.67 12.83 16.57
C ILE A 281 5.38 12.56 18.05
N VAL A 282 4.33 11.79 18.34
CA VAL A 282 4.00 11.37 19.72
C VAL A 282 5.15 10.56 20.32
N ASN A 283 5.71 9.61 19.57
CA ASN A 283 6.84 8.79 20.02
C ASN A 283 8.03 9.66 20.39
N PHE A 284 8.52 10.53 19.49
CA PHE A 284 9.61 11.45 19.81
C PHE A 284 9.31 12.27 21.06
N THR A 285 8.10 12.84 21.15
CA THR A 285 7.71 13.69 22.27
C THR A 285 7.75 12.93 23.59
N VAL A 286 7.09 11.77 23.66
CA VAL A 286 7.04 10.95 24.88
C VAL A 286 8.43 10.41 25.21
N ALA A 287 9.21 9.97 24.23
CA ALA A 287 10.56 9.51 24.44
C ALA A 287 11.45 10.59 25.06
N PHE A 288 11.41 11.83 24.53
CA PHE A 288 12.19 12.93 25.10
C PHE A 288 11.73 13.33 26.51
N LEU A 289 10.41 13.35 26.76
CA LEU A 289 9.87 13.67 28.08
C LEU A 289 10.28 12.62 29.13
N VAL A 290 10.09 11.34 28.82
CA VAL A 290 10.49 10.24 29.70
C VAL A 290 12.00 10.23 29.86
N ASN A 291 12.76 10.47 28.79
CA ASN A 291 14.22 10.52 28.87
C ASN A 291 14.72 11.58 29.86
N LYS A 292 14.09 12.76 29.90
CA LYS A 292 14.40 13.82 30.89
C LYS A 292 14.15 13.41 32.34
N MET A 293 13.25 12.45 32.56
CA MET A 293 12.88 11.93 33.88
C MET A 293 13.64 10.64 34.25
N THR A 294 14.43 10.10 33.34
CA THR A 294 15.19 8.85 33.52
C THR A 294 16.69 9.10 33.54
N ALA A 295 17.45 8.15 34.10
CA ALA A 295 18.90 8.18 34.00
C ALA A 295 19.34 8.09 32.52
N PRO A 296 20.41 8.81 32.12
CA PRO A 296 20.94 8.73 30.77
C PRO A 296 21.47 7.31 30.48
N ALA A 297 21.63 6.99 29.19
CA ALA A 297 22.21 5.72 28.77
C ALA A 297 23.56 5.43 29.46
N PRO A 298 23.89 4.16 29.75
CA PRO A 298 25.19 3.78 30.34
C PRO A 298 26.37 4.29 29.49
N LYS A 299 27.50 4.64 30.13
CA LYS A 299 28.66 5.23 29.45
C LYS A 299 29.15 4.42 28.25
N HIS A 300 29.25 3.09 28.39
CA HIS A 300 29.68 2.21 27.30
C HIS A 300 28.75 2.28 26.06
N ILE A 301 27.45 2.56 26.24
CA ILE A 301 26.51 2.78 25.14
C ILE A 301 26.71 4.15 24.51
N GLN A 302 26.94 5.19 25.32
CA GLN A 302 27.24 6.53 24.79
C GLN A 302 28.51 6.51 23.93
N GLU A 303 29.55 5.83 24.41
CA GLU A 303 30.82 5.61 23.72
C GLU A 303 30.64 4.79 22.43
N LEU A 304 29.80 3.75 22.47
CA LEU A 304 29.43 3.00 21.27
C LEU A 304 28.79 3.91 20.21
N VAL A 305 27.77 4.68 20.58
CA VAL A 305 27.10 5.63 19.69
C VAL A 305 28.08 6.66 19.14
N GLU A 306 29.00 7.16 19.96
CA GLU A 306 30.03 8.11 19.54
C GLU A 306 31.02 7.49 18.54
N SER A 307 31.43 6.24 18.76
CA SER A 307 32.32 5.50 17.85
C SER A 307 31.69 5.19 16.49
N VAL A 308 30.37 5.00 16.45
CA VAL A 308 29.61 4.80 15.21
C VAL A 308 29.48 6.13 14.45
N ARG A 309 29.38 7.27 15.14
CA ARG A 309 29.30 8.60 14.51
C ARG A 309 30.63 9.12 14.00
N ILE A 310 31.70 8.83 14.73
CA ILE A 310 33.06 9.27 14.43
C ILE A 310 33.84 8.01 14.04
N PRO A 311 33.77 7.56 12.78
CA PRO A 311 34.49 6.37 12.36
C PRO A 311 35.98 6.54 12.63
N ARG A 312 36.62 5.49 13.17
CA ARG A 312 38.06 5.45 13.42
C ARG A 312 38.80 5.88 12.14
N GLY A 313 39.40 7.08 12.17
CA GLY A 313 40.10 7.67 11.03
C GLY A 313 39.68 9.11 10.67
N SER A 314 38.57 9.65 11.20
CA SER A 314 38.25 11.08 11.07
C SER A 314 39.02 11.92 12.11
N GLY A 315 40.33 11.70 12.20
CA GLY A 315 41.23 12.56 12.95
C GLY A 315 41.22 13.94 12.33
N VAL A 316 40.99 14.93 13.19
CA VAL A 316 41.13 16.38 13.00
C VAL A 316 42.08 16.71 11.84
N ALA A 317 41.57 17.33 10.78
CA ALA A 317 42.41 18.13 9.90
C ALA A 317 42.91 19.32 10.73
N THR A 318 44.03 19.15 11.42
CA THR A 318 44.80 20.25 11.98
C THR A 318 45.45 20.98 10.81
N GLY A 319 44.73 21.92 10.20
CA GLY A 319 45.32 22.95 9.37
C GLY A 319 46.02 23.94 10.28
N GLY A 320 47.25 23.63 10.67
CA GLY A 320 48.18 24.59 11.23
C GLY A 320 48.70 25.51 10.13
N HIS A 321 48.66 26.81 10.42
CA HIS A 321 49.42 27.94 9.84
C HIS A 321 49.51 28.09 8.33
#